data_AF-A0AAV9DND1-F1
#
_entry.id   AF-A0AAV9DND1-F1
#
_cell.length_a   1.000
_cell.length_b   1.000
_cell.length_c   1.000
_cell.angle_alpha   90.00
_cell.angle_beta   90.00
_cell.angle_gamma   90.00
#
_symmetry.space_group_name_H-M   'P 1'
#
loop_
_entity.id
_entity.type
_entity.pdbx_description
1 polymer ?
#
loop_
_entity_poly.entity_id
_entity_poly.type
_entity_poly.pdbx_seq_one_letter_code
_entity_poly.pdbx_strand_id
1 'polypeptide(L)'
;MSERMVDYITDEHCIDIDPGILKSVKEMILASSEFTVKSAKEKSFLYDIVANGRNGIDVDKFDYIGRDCRACGIGCNFEFQRLMEGMRVMGDEICYRAKECCGAYVCGCTS
;
A
#
# COMPACT_ATOMS: atom_id res chain seq x y z
N MET A 1 -15.09 6.93 -1.78
CA MET A 1 -14.96 8.33 -2.24
C MET A 1 -13.94 8.42 -3.36
N SER A 2 -12.71 7.92 -3.15
CA SER A 2 -11.62 7.94 -4.15
C SER A 2 -11.94 7.19 -5.45
N GLU A 3 -12.62 6.05 -5.39
CA GLU A 3 -13.03 5.29 -6.59
C GLU A 3 -13.83 6.14 -7.60
N ARG A 4 -14.83 6.89 -7.12
CA ARG A 4 -15.68 7.75 -7.97
C ARG A 4 -14.90 8.89 -8.61
N MET A 5 -13.82 9.32 -7.96
CA MET A 5 -12.95 10.37 -8.49
C MET A 5 -12.08 9.83 -9.64
N VAL A 6 -11.65 8.57 -9.56
CA VAL A 6 -10.92 7.91 -10.66
C VAL A 6 -11.80 7.80 -11.90
N ASP A 7 -13.07 7.45 -11.72
CA ASP A 7 -14.05 7.44 -12.83
C ASP A 7 -14.19 8.82 -13.46
N TYR A 8 -14.45 9.84 -12.62
CA TYR A 8 -14.59 11.21 -13.08
C TYR A 8 -13.37 11.69 -13.88
N ILE A 9 -12.14 11.46 -13.40
CA ILE A 9 -10.91 11.87 -14.11
C ILE A 9 -10.77 11.14 -15.46
N THR A 10 -11.12 9.86 -15.51
CA THR A 10 -11.02 9.04 -16.72
C THR A 10 -12.01 9.55 -17.78
N ASP A 11 -13.24 9.83 -17.36
CA ASP A 11 -14.32 10.31 -18.22
C ASP A 11 -14.07 11.73 -18.74
N GLU A 12 -13.70 12.67 -17.85
CA GLU A 12 -13.51 14.08 -18.21
C GLU A 12 -12.33 14.30 -19.17
N HIS A 13 -11.28 13.48 -19.05
CA HIS A 13 -10.09 13.58 -19.89
C HIS A 13 -10.05 12.56 -21.04
N CYS A 14 -11.11 11.77 -21.22
CA CYS A 14 -11.21 10.74 -22.26
C CYS A 14 -9.98 9.80 -22.27
N ILE A 15 -9.54 9.35 -21.10
CA ILE A 15 -8.35 8.50 -20.99
C ILE A 15 -8.75 7.07 -21.40
N ASP A 16 -8.18 6.58 -22.51
CA ASP A 16 -8.41 5.21 -22.97
C ASP A 16 -7.62 4.22 -22.10
N ILE A 17 -8.33 3.57 -21.17
CA ILE A 17 -7.78 2.57 -20.25
C ILE A 17 -8.63 1.31 -20.35
N ASP A 18 -7.98 0.15 -20.43
CA ASP A 18 -8.66 -1.13 -20.37
C ASP A 18 -9.55 -1.24 -19.11
N PRO A 19 -10.84 -1.62 -19.26
CA PRO A 19 -11.76 -1.71 -18.13
C PRO A 19 -11.30 -2.67 -17.02
N GLY A 20 -10.54 -3.71 -17.37
CA GLY A 20 -9.95 -4.65 -16.41
C GLY A 20 -8.83 -4.02 -15.59
N ILE A 21 -7.99 -3.18 -16.22
CA ILE A 21 -6.97 -2.40 -15.53
C ILE A 21 -7.62 -1.36 -14.60
N LEU A 22 -8.60 -0.61 -15.10
CA LEU A 22 -9.33 0.38 -14.31
C LEU A 22 -9.97 -0.25 -13.07
N LYS A 23 -10.62 -1.41 -13.25
CA LYS A 23 -11.15 -2.20 -12.14
C LYS A 23 -10.07 -2.61 -11.14
N SER A 24 -8.91 -3.08 -11.63
CA SER A 24 -7.81 -3.50 -10.76
C SER A 24 -7.23 -2.33 -9.94
N VAL A 25 -7.11 -1.14 -10.53
CA VAL A 25 -6.67 0.08 -9.82
C VAL A 25 -7.65 0.45 -8.72
N LYS A 26 -8.96 0.45 -9.01
CA LYS A 26 -10.00 0.71 -8.01
C LYS A 26 -9.95 -0.27 -6.85
N GLU A 27 -9.76 -1.55 -7.15
CA GLU A 27 -9.61 -2.58 -6.12
C GLU A 27 -8.35 -2.37 -5.26
N MET A 28 -7.22 -1.93 -5.83
CA MET A 28 -6.01 -1.59 -5.06
C MET A 28 -6.25 -0.41 -4.10
N ILE A 29 -7.03 0.60 -4.52
CA ILE A 29 -7.38 1.75 -3.67
C ILE A 29 -8.31 1.35 -2.52
N LEU A 30 -9.20 0.38 -2.76
CA LEU A 30 -10.20 -0.08 -1.79
C LEU A 30 -9.74 -1.31 -0.97
N ALA A 31 -8.51 -1.80 -1.19
CA ALA A 31 -8.01 -3.04 -0.59
C ALA A 31 -7.99 -3.04 0.95
N SER A 32 -7.95 -1.87 1.59
CA SER A 32 -8.00 -1.71 3.05
C SER A 32 -9.42 -1.66 3.64
N SER A 33 -10.45 -1.44 2.83
CA SER A 33 -11.85 -1.41 3.29
C SER A 33 -12.42 -2.83 3.34
N GLU A 34 -13.07 -3.20 4.44
CA GLU A 34 -13.50 -4.56 4.75
C GLU A 34 -14.17 -5.27 3.56
N PHE A 35 -13.86 -6.56 3.41
CA PHE A 35 -14.58 -7.50 2.54
C PHE A 35 -14.37 -7.39 1.02
N THR A 36 -13.20 -6.99 0.55
CA THR A 36 -12.79 -7.49 -0.77
C THR A 36 -12.49 -8.99 -0.62
N VAL A 37 -13.45 -9.81 -1.06
CA VAL A 37 -13.19 -11.19 -1.44
C VAL A 37 -11.95 -11.11 -2.30
N LYS A 38 -10.80 -11.56 -1.77
CA LYS A 38 -9.65 -11.92 -2.57
C LYS A 38 -10.13 -13.05 -3.44
N SER A 39 -10.88 -12.71 -4.49
CA SER A 39 -11.02 -13.55 -5.68
C SER A 39 -9.61 -14.02 -5.90
N ALA A 40 -9.40 -15.34 -5.89
CA ALA A 40 -8.11 -16.01 -5.90
C ALA A 40 -7.31 -15.58 -7.14
N LYS A 41 -6.85 -14.34 -7.13
CA LYS A 41 -6.08 -13.67 -8.14
C LYS A 41 -4.67 -14.09 -7.86
N GLU A 42 -4.04 -14.65 -8.87
CA GLU A 42 -2.60 -14.83 -8.86
C GLU A 42 -1.97 -13.50 -8.43
N LYS A 43 -1.11 -13.52 -7.39
CA LYS A 43 -0.38 -12.36 -6.86
C LYS A 43 -1.22 -11.41 -5.98
N SER A 44 -1.87 -11.93 -4.94
CA SER A 44 -2.61 -11.08 -3.98
C SER A 44 -1.72 -10.09 -3.23
N PHE A 45 -0.42 -10.36 -3.10
CA PHE A 45 0.56 -9.44 -2.48
C PHE A 45 0.60 -8.06 -3.15
N LEU A 46 0.20 -7.93 -4.41
CA LEU A 46 0.18 -6.64 -5.11
C LEU A 46 -0.80 -5.64 -4.49
N TYR A 47 -1.90 -6.14 -3.91
CA TYR A 47 -2.90 -5.32 -3.24
C TYR A 47 -2.42 -4.80 -1.89
N ASP A 48 -1.42 -5.46 -1.28
CA ASP A 48 -0.81 -5.03 -0.03
C ASP A 48 0.18 -3.85 -0.25
N ILE A 49 0.45 -3.43 -1.49
CA ILE A 49 1.41 -2.34 -1.77
C ILE A 49 0.79 -0.96 -1.53
N VAL A 50 -0.43 -0.74 -2.04
CA VAL A 50 -1.08 0.59 -2.07
C VAL A 50 -1.91 0.85 -0.82
N ALA A 51 -2.72 -0.13 -0.41
CA ALA A 51 -3.60 -0.02 0.75
C ALA A 51 -3.65 -1.36 1.50
N ASN A 52 -2.75 -1.52 2.46
CA ASN A 52 -2.57 -2.80 3.13
C ASN A 52 -3.54 -2.96 4.31
N GLY A 53 -4.69 -3.56 4.05
CA GLY A 53 -5.67 -3.86 5.10
C GLY A 53 -5.24 -4.91 6.14
N ARG A 54 -4.16 -5.67 5.89
CA ARG A 54 -3.74 -6.76 6.81
C ARG A 54 -2.95 -6.24 8.00
N ASN A 55 -1.94 -5.41 7.75
CA ASN A 55 -1.03 -4.90 8.79
C ASN A 55 -0.76 -3.40 8.67
N GLY A 56 -1.34 -2.72 7.68
CA GLY A 56 -1.18 -1.29 7.47
C GLY A 56 0.20 -0.87 6.94
N ILE A 57 1.07 -1.80 6.55
CA ILE A 57 2.35 -1.46 5.93
C ILE A 57 2.13 -1.31 4.43
N ASP A 58 2.01 -0.07 3.97
CA ASP A 58 1.86 0.32 2.57
C ASP A 58 2.68 1.57 2.23
N VAL A 59 2.80 1.85 0.93
CA VAL A 59 3.61 2.98 0.44
C VAL A 59 3.00 4.34 0.77
N ASP A 60 1.67 4.41 0.96
CA ASP A 60 0.99 5.62 1.45
C ASP A 60 1.55 6.05 2.81
N LYS A 61 1.70 5.09 3.72
CA LYS A 61 2.31 5.32 5.04
C LYS A 61 3.76 5.77 4.99
N PHE A 62 4.55 5.20 4.09
CA PHE A 62 5.95 5.58 3.95
C PHE A 62 6.09 7.04 3.49
N ASP A 63 5.27 7.46 2.54
CA ASP A 63 5.28 8.82 2.01
C ASP A 63 4.81 9.84 3.07
N TYR A 64 3.62 9.65 3.67
CA TYR A 64 3.08 10.67 4.55
C TYR A 64 3.92 10.84 5.82
N ILE A 65 4.50 9.76 6.38
CA ILE A 65 5.37 9.88 7.56
C ILE A 65 6.59 10.75 7.26
N GLY A 66 7.28 10.49 6.14
CA GLY A 66 8.46 11.27 5.75
C GLY A 66 8.12 12.72 5.43
N ARG A 67 7.01 12.93 4.71
CA ARG A 67 6.50 14.24 4.30
C ARG A 67 6.09 15.09 5.51
N ASP A 68 5.31 14.53 6.42
CA ASP A 68 4.75 15.24 7.56
C ASP A 68 5.82 15.53 8.61
N CYS A 69 6.73 14.60 8.89
CA CYS A 69 7.86 14.87 9.78
C CYS A 69 8.70 16.06 9.27
N ARG A 70 8.96 16.11 7.97
CA ARG A 70 9.66 17.24 7.34
C ARG A 70 8.86 18.55 7.47
N ALA A 71 7.55 18.51 7.24
CA ALA A 71 6.69 19.68 7.33
C ALA A 71 6.56 20.22 8.76
N CYS A 72 6.50 19.32 9.75
CA CYS A 72 6.39 19.68 11.17
C CYS A 72 7.74 20.00 11.83
N GLY A 73 8.87 19.81 11.14
CA GLY A 73 10.20 19.99 11.71
C GLY A 73 10.56 18.95 12.78
N ILE A 74 9.94 17.77 12.72
CA ILE A 74 10.18 16.66 13.65
C ILE A 74 11.15 15.69 12.99
N GLY A 75 12.14 15.22 13.74
CA GLY A 75 13.06 14.19 13.26
C GLY A 75 12.32 12.88 12.95
N CYS A 76 12.56 12.32 11.77
CA CYS A 76 12.05 11.03 11.37
C CYS A 76 13.18 10.01 11.35
N ASN A 77 13.14 9.02 12.25
CA ASN A 77 14.11 7.91 12.28
C ASN A 77 13.62 6.71 11.45
N PHE A 78 12.57 6.87 10.65
CA PHE A 78 11.99 5.80 9.85
C PHE A 78 12.68 5.70 8.48
N GLU A 79 13.63 4.77 8.36
CA GLU A 79 14.38 4.48 7.13
C GLU A 79 13.61 3.48 6.24
N PHE A 80 12.54 3.94 5.57
CA PHE A 80 11.74 3.09 4.68
C PHE A 80 12.55 2.44 3.54
N GLN A 81 13.63 3.07 3.09
CA GLN A 81 14.52 2.51 2.05
C GLN A 81 15.12 1.17 2.48
N ARG A 82 15.64 1.07 3.72
CA ARG A 82 16.19 -0.20 4.22
C ARG A 82 15.13 -1.29 4.35
N LEU A 83 13.92 -0.91 4.78
CA LEU A 83 12.81 -1.85 4.87
C LEU A 83 12.44 -2.41 3.48
N MET A 84 12.46 -1.58 2.44
CA MET A 84 12.21 -2.01 1.05
C MET A 84 13.33 -2.88 0.49
N GLU A 85 14.60 -2.62 0.81
CA GLU A 85 15.73 -3.46 0.35
C GLU A 85 15.67 -4.90 0.87
N GLY A 86 15.14 -5.10 2.07
CA GLY A 86 14.99 -6.41 2.69
C GLY A 86 13.67 -7.14 2.38
N MET A 87 12.75 -6.50 1.65
CA MET A 87 11.41 -7.05 1.42
C MET A 87 11.44 -8.24 0.44
N ARG A 88 10.63 -9.27 0.69
CA ARG A 88 10.47 -10.43 -0.19
C ARG A 88 9.03 -10.90 -0.24
N VAL A 89 8.63 -11.48 -1.37
CA VAL A 89 7.35 -12.17 -1.47
C VAL A 89 7.53 -13.62 -1.06
N MET A 90 6.77 -14.08 -0.07
CA MET A 90 6.72 -15.47 0.37
C MET A 90 5.26 -15.86 0.59
N GLY A 91 4.82 -16.98 0.00
CA GLY A 91 3.44 -17.45 0.20
C GLY A 91 2.35 -16.44 -0.21
N ASP A 92 2.62 -15.62 -1.24
CA ASP A 92 1.71 -14.56 -1.72
C ASP A 92 1.49 -13.40 -0.72
N GLU A 93 2.46 -13.19 0.17
CA GLU A 93 2.52 -12.06 1.10
C GLU A 93 3.86 -11.34 1.02
N ILE A 94 3.84 -10.03 1.28
CA ILE A 94 5.06 -9.23 1.44
C ILE A 94 5.60 -9.46 2.85
N CYS A 95 6.81 -9.97 2.95
CA CYS A 95 7.50 -10.23 4.19
C CYS A 95 8.73 -9.32 4.33
N TYR A 96 8.99 -8.92 5.56
CA TYR A 96 10.13 -8.10 5.94
C TYR A 96 11.10 -8.90 6.80
N ARG A 97 12.38 -8.52 6.75
CA ARG A 97 13.40 -9.14 7.58
C ARG A 97 13.17 -8.77 9.04
N ALA A 98 13.09 -9.75 9.94
CA ALA A 98 12.86 -9.52 11.36
C ALA A 98 13.80 -8.48 12.01
N LYS A 99 15.06 -8.40 11.56
CA LYS A 99 16.03 -7.41 12.04
C LYS A 99 15.68 -5.96 11.67
N GLU A 100 14.96 -5.77 10.57
CA GLU A 100 14.54 -4.46 10.05
C GLU A 100 13.14 -4.08 10.57
N CYS A 101 12.33 -5.06 10.99
CA CYS A 101 11.06 -4.84 11.68
C CYS A 101 11.20 -4.06 13.00
N CYS A 102 12.38 -4.05 13.65
CA CYS A 102 12.61 -3.24 14.85
C CYS A 102 12.50 -1.72 14.59
N GLY A 103 12.75 -1.24 13.37
CA GLY A 103 12.46 0.15 13.01
C GLY A 103 10.97 0.41 12.72
N ALA A 104 10.23 -0.67 12.47
CA ALA A 104 8.81 -0.68 12.16
C ALA A 104 7.92 -0.92 13.38
N TYR A 105 8.40 -0.79 14.63
CA TYR A 105 7.55 -0.90 15.85
C TYR A 105 6.43 0.16 15.96
N VAL A 106 6.30 1.07 14.99
CA VAL A 106 5.11 1.91 14.77
C VAL A 106 4.01 1.16 13.97
N CYS A 107 4.33 0.02 13.37
CA CYS A 107 3.46 -0.86 12.60
C CYS A 107 3.45 -2.26 13.24
N GLY A 108 2.31 -2.63 13.84
CA GLY A 108 2.15 -3.85 14.61
C GLY A 108 2.46 -5.11 13.81
N CYS A 109 3.55 -5.80 14.18
CA CYS A 109 3.69 -7.24 13.97
C CYS A 109 3.58 -7.90 15.35
N THR A 110 2.37 -8.36 15.69
CA THR A 110 2.21 -9.36 16.75
C THR A 110 2.79 -10.69 16.27
N SER A 111 3.57 -11.28 17.16
CA SER A 111 4.21 -12.61 17.14
C SER A 111 3.38 -13.74 16.56
#